data_AF-A0A943DFN5-F1
#
_entry.id   AF-A0A943DFN5-F1
#
_cell.length_a   1.000
_cell.length_b   1.000
_cell.length_c   1.000
_cell.angle_alpha   90.00
_cell.angle_beta   90.00
_cell.angle_gamma   90.00
#
_symmetry.space_group_name_H-M   'P 1'
#
loop_
_entity.id
_entity.type
_entity.pdbx_description
1 polymer ?
#
loop_
_entity_poly.entity_id
_entity_poly.type
_entity_poly.pdbx_seq_one_letter_code
_entity_poly.pdbx_strand_id
1 'polypeptide(L)' 'MPNGIYIQTEYHGKLIRKIVCNGDERWFIGSNCAVTFLSMTDCMAAIDRL' A
#
# COMPACT_ATOMS: atom_id res chain seq x y z
N MET A 1 15.20 14.67 -5.42
CA MET A 1 14.92 13.58 -4.46
C MET A 1 13.45 13.25 -4.61
N PRO A 2 13.04 12.01 -4.91
CA PRO A 2 11.62 11.71 -4.90
C PRO A 2 11.16 11.77 -3.44
N ASN A 3 10.43 12.82 -3.11
CA ASN A 3 9.89 13.08 -1.78
C ASN A 3 8.69 12.14 -1.58
N GLY A 4 8.99 10.88 -1.32
CA GLY A 4 8.02 9.85 -1.01
C GLY A 4 7.55 9.96 0.43
N ILE A 5 6.26 10.19 0.70
CA ILE A 5 5.71 9.93 2.04
C ILE A 5 5.46 8.42 2.12
N TYR A 6 6.13 7.76 3.07
CA TYR A 6 5.95 6.34 3.36
C TYR A 6 5.08 6.18 4.58
N ILE A 7 3.90 5.57 4.41
CA ILE A 7 3.02 5.20 5.53
C ILE A 7 3.00 3.69 5.61
N GLN A 8 3.06 3.15 6.83
CA GLN A 8 2.98 1.73 7.10
C GLN A 8 1.89 1.49 8.15
N THR A 9 1.02 0.51 7.90
CA THR A 9 0.00 0.04 8.84
C THR A 9 -0.14 -1.48 8.71
N GLU A 10 -0.94 -2.08 9.57
CA GLU A 10 -1.23 -3.51 9.54
C GLU A 10 -2.75 -3.73 9.45
N TYR A 11 -3.15 -4.74 8.68
CA TYR A 11 -4.54 -5.17 8.55
C TYR A 11 -4.57 -6.70 8.48
N HIS A 12 -5.31 -7.36 9.39
CA HIS A 12 -5.36 -8.83 9.51
C HIS A 12 -3.97 -9.50 9.56
N GLY A 13 -3.00 -8.90 10.27
CA GLY A 13 -1.63 -9.42 10.34
C GLY A 13 -0.83 -9.29 9.04
N LYS A 14 -1.37 -8.57 8.04
CA LYS A 14 -0.66 -8.21 6.81
C LYS A 14 -0.23 -6.75 6.87
N LEU A 15 1.05 -6.54 6.57
CA LEU A 15 1.58 -5.18 6.43
C LEU A 15 0.93 -4.52 5.21
N ILE A 16 0.51 -3.26 5.35
CA ILE A 16 0.12 -2.40 4.25
C ILE A 16 1.04 -1.20 4.23
N ARG A 17 1.56 -0.85 3.06
CA ARG A 17 2.43 0.32 2.86
C ARG A 17 1.84 1.23 1.80
N LYS A 18 2.02 2.54 1.98
CA LYS A 18 1.66 3.58 1.01
C LYS A 18 2.89 4.37 0.64
N ILE A 19 3.00 4.68 -0.66
CA ILE A 19 3.99 5.60 -1.20
C ILE A 19 3.23 6.71 -1.91
N VAL A 20 3.52 7.96 -1.56
CA VAL A 20 3.06 9.14 -2.30
C VAL A 20 4.24 9.77 -3.00
N CYS A 21 4.30 9.71 -4.33
CA CYS A 21 5.38 10.31 -5.12
C CYS A 21 4.79 11.30 -6.11
N ASN A 22 5.23 12.57 -6.07
CA ASN A 22 4.77 13.62 -6.98
C ASN A 22 3.23 13.80 -7.00
N GLY A 23 2.54 13.51 -5.90
CA GLY A 23 1.08 13.55 -5.80
C GLY A 23 0.37 12.24 -6.17
N ASP A 24 1.09 11.28 -6.77
CA ASP A 24 0.56 9.95 -7.06
C ASP A 24 0.65 9.05 -5.84
N GLU A 25 -0.49 8.46 -5.48
CA GLU A 25 -0.65 7.56 -4.35
C GLU A 25 -0.71 6.10 -4.81
N ARG A 26 0.11 5.24 -4.19
CA ARG A 26 0.05 3.79 -4.39
C ARG A 26 0.14 3.05 -3.07
N TRP A 27 -0.64 1.98 -2.95
CA TRP A 27 -0.69 1.09 -1.81
C TRP A 27 -0.13 -0.29 -2.17
N PHE A 28 0.45 -0.98 -1.19
CA PHE A 28 1.13 -2.26 -1.37
C PHE A 28 0.88 -3.16 -0.15
N ILE A 29 0.76 -4.46 -0.37
CA ILE A 29 0.69 -5.46 0.71
C ILE A 29 2.09 -6.04 0.93
N GLY A 30 2.54 -6.06 2.19
CA GLY A 30 3.84 -6.60 2.55
C GLY A 30 4.99 -5.84 1.90
N SER A 31 6.09 -6.55 1.68
CA SER A 31 7.27 -6.06 0.98
C SER A 31 7.13 -6.00 -0.55
N ASN A 32 6.01 -6.49 -1.10
CA ASN A 32 5.86 -6.74 -2.52
C ASN A 32 5.42 -5.48 -3.29
N CYS A 33 6.37 -4.78 -3.90
CA CYS A 33 6.08 -3.61 -4.73
C CYS A 33 5.50 -3.94 -6.11
N ALA A 34 5.39 -5.22 -6.50
CA ALA A 34 4.87 -5.62 -7.80
C ALA A 34 3.34 -5.57 -7.88
N VAL A 35 2.65 -5.68 -6.74
CA VAL A 35 1.19 -5.56 -6.67
C VAL A 35 0.85 -4.21 -6.03
N THR A 36 0.31 -3.31 -6.85
CA THR A 36 0.01 -1.94 -6.42
C THR A 36 -1.48 -1.67 -6.51
N PHE A 37 -2.05 -1.10 -5.45
CA PHE A 37 -3.44 -0.70 -5.37
C PHE A 37 -3.55 0.83 -5.41
N LEU A 38 -4.66 1.34 -5.96
CA LEU A 38 -4.92 2.78 -6.05
C LEU A 38 -5.53 3.35 -4.77
N SER A 39 -6.04 2.50 -3.87
CA SER A 39 -6.64 2.91 -2.61
C SER A 39 -6.36 1.91 -1.48
N MET A 40 -6.50 2.39 -0.24
CA MET A 40 -6.44 1.55 0.96
C MET A 40 -7.52 0.45 0.92
N THR A 41 -8.72 0.79 0.47
CA THR A 41 -9.87 -0.11 0.44
C THR A 41 -9.62 -1.29 -0.50
N ASP A 42 -9.03 -1.05 -1.67
CA ASP A 42 -8.68 -2.13 -2.60
C ASP A 42 -7.60 -3.04 -2.00
N CYS A 43 -6.66 -2.46 -1.26
CA CYS A 43 -5.61 -3.18 -0.55
C CYS A 43 -6.20 -4.09 0.55
N MET A 44 -7.13 -3.57 1.34
CA MET A 44 -7.86 -4.33 2.37
C MET A 44 -8.71 -5.44 1.73
N ALA A 45 -9.48 -5.13 0.68
CA ALA A 45 -10.31 -6.11 -0.01
C ALA A 45 -9.49 -7.24 -0.67
N ALA A 46 -8.25 -6.95 -1.09
CA ALA A 46 -7.34 -7.98 -1.57
C ALA A 46 -6.84 -8.86 -0.42
N ILE A 47 -6.57 -8.31 0.76
CA ILE A 47 -6.22 -9.08 1.96
C ILE A 47 -7.39 -9.97 2.41
N ASP A 48 -8.62 -9.46 2.38
CA ASP A 48 -9.82 -10.23 2.77
C ASP A 48 -10.08 -11.45 1.86
N ARG A 49 -9.47 -11.48 0.67
CA ARG A 49 -9.57 -12.58 -0.30
C ARG A 49 -8.41 -13.58 -0.22
N LEU A 50 -7.38 -13.32 0.61
CA LEU A 50 -6.24 -14.22 0.83
C LEU A 50 -6.56 -15.28 1.87
#